data_AF-A0A0P9N4B8-F1
#
_entry.id   AF-A0A0P9N4B8-F1
#
_cell.length_a   1.000
_cell.length_b   1.000
_cell.length_c   1.000
_cell.angle_alpha   90.00
_cell.angle_beta   90.00
_cell.angle_gamma   90.00
#
_symmetry.space_group_name_H-M   'P 1'
#
loop_
_entity.id
_entity.type
_entity.pdbx_description
1 polymer ?
#
loop_
_entity_poly.entity_id
_entity_poly.type
_entity_poly.pdbx_seq_one_letter_code
_entity_poly.pdbx_strand_id
1 'polypeptide(L)'
;MSRTVAIAFACLLSSTAQAACPAATPVDTARWVYEKHQDFYLSGKGSADYLSKPLLGLLKKDWACQNGDQCAVSANPWTDAQDGDVQKPIDWKLVSNSDKQAVVEMTYNLGYKDAPQQPVTSQTTRLLLTKNASSCWVLDNLQGPQGVALMQTLEEFPYEGD
;
A
#
# COMPACT_ATOMS: atom_id res chain seq x y z
N MET A 1 15.26 62.03 -29.08
CA MET A 1 14.90 61.29 -27.86
C MET A 1 14.55 59.87 -28.27
N SER A 2 15.50 58.93 -28.15
CA SER A 2 15.32 57.55 -28.63
C SER A 2 15.01 56.65 -27.43
N ARG A 3 13.83 56.01 -27.43
CA ARG A 3 13.42 55.08 -26.36
C ARG A 3 13.69 53.65 -26.82
N THR A 4 14.72 53.04 -26.26
CA THR A 4 15.04 51.63 -26.44
C THR A 4 14.04 50.78 -25.65
N VAL A 5 13.23 49.99 -26.34
CA VAL A 5 12.36 48.98 -25.72
C VAL A 5 13.20 47.73 -25.50
N ALA A 6 13.48 47.40 -24.25
CA ALA A 6 14.09 46.13 -23.88
C ALA A 6 13.00 45.07 -23.69
N ILE A 7 12.95 44.09 -24.59
CA ILE A 7 12.09 42.91 -24.47
C ILE A 7 12.83 41.91 -23.59
N ALA A 8 12.39 41.73 -22.34
CA ALA A 8 12.89 40.69 -21.45
C ALA A 8 12.16 39.38 -21.77
N PHE A 9 12.92 38.42 -22.31
CA PHE A 9 12.46 37.04 -22.54
C PHE A 9 12.54 36.27 -21.21
N ALA A 10 11.40 36.08 -20.55
CA ALA A 10 11.31 35.24 -19.36
C ALA A 10 11.22 33.76 -19.80
N CYS A 11 12.34 33.05 -19.74
CA CYS A 11 12.36 31.58 -19.86
C CYS A 11 11.64 30.97 -18.67
N LEU A 12 10.38 30.57 -18.88
CA LEU A 12 9.62 29.74 -17.96
C LEU A 12 10.27 28.34 -17.91
N LEU A 13 11.17 28.13 -16.96
CA LEU A 13 11.63 26.80 -16.56
C LEU A 13 10.42 26.05 -16.01
N SER A 14 9.76 25.30 -16.89
CA SER A 14 8.72 24.37 -16.52
C SER A 14 9.40 23.18 -15.85
N SER A 15 9.64 23.30 -14.54
CA SER A 15 9.99 22.15 -13.72
C SER A 15 8.82 21.18 -13.83
N THR A 16 8.95 20.14 -14.66
CA THR A 16 8.09 18.98 -14.57
C THR A 16 8.27 18.45 -13.16
N ALA A 17 7.29 18.72 -12.29
CA ALA A 17 7.25 18.16 -10.96
C ALA A 17 7.07 16.64 -11.13
N GLN A 18 8.18 15.94 -11.34
CA GLN A 18 8.23 14.49 -11.21
C GLN A 18 7.86 14.24 -9.75
N ALA A 19 6.68 13.67 -9.52
CA ALA A 19 6.27 13.26 -8.19
C ALA A 19 7.41 12.40 -7.61
N ALA A 20 8.05 12.89 -6.55
CA ALA A 20 9.14 12.18 -5.91
C ALA A 20 8.60 10.85 -5.40
N CYS A 21 9.38 9.78 -5.57
CA CYS A 21 8.99 8.47 -5.06
C CYS A 21 8.74 8.54 -3.54
N PRO A 22 7.75 7.81 -3.01
CA PRO A 22 7.44 7.83 -1.58
C PRO A 22 8.65 7.54 -0.69
N ALA A 23 9.53 6.64 -1.14
CA ALA A 23 10.83 6.37 -0.55
C ALA A 23 11.84 5.85 -1.60
N ALA A 24 13.11 5.79 -1.22
CA ALA A 24 14.21 5.39 -2.11
C ALA A 24 14.33 3.86 -2.27
N THR A 25 13.99 3.08 -1.24
CA THR A 25 14.18 1.63 -1.22
C THR A 25 12.83 0.90 -1.09
N PRO A 26 12.74 -0.38 -1.51
CA PRO A 26 11.54 -1.17 -1.29
C PRO A 26 11.20 -1.30 0.20
N VAL A 27 12.19 -1.49 1.07
CA VAL A 27 11.96 -1.61 2.53
C VAL A 27 11.39 -0.33 3.11
N ASP A 28 11.94 0.83 2.74
CA ASP A 28 11.44 2.11 3.23
C ASP A 28 10.05 2.43 2.67
N THR A 29 9.77 2.01 1.42
CA THR A 29 8.43 2.14 0.82
C THR A 29 7.43 1.27 1.57
N ALA A 30 7.75 0.00 1.85
CA ALA A 30 6.90 -0.90 2.61
C ALA A 30 6.58 -0.33 4.00
N ARG A 31 7.60 0.15 4.72
CA ARG A 31 7.43 0.81 6.01
C ARG A 31 6.55 2.05 5.92
N TRP A 32 6.79 2.90 4.93
CA TRP A 32 6.03 4.13 4.73
C TRP A 32 4.55 3.84 4.42
N VAL A 33 4.24 2.84 3.58
CA VAL A 33 2.85 2.43 3.31
C VAL A 33 2.17 1.99 4.60
N TYR A 34 2.82 1.15 5.42
CA TYR A 34 2.24 0.75 6.70
C TYR A 34 2.04 1.95 7.65
N GLU A 35 3.05 2.79 7.83
CA GLU A 35 2.99 3.90 8.80
C GLU A 35 2.01 5.02 8.40
N LYS A 36 1.79 5.24 7.10
CA LYS A 36 1.00 6.37 6.59
C LYS A 36 -0.33 5.97 5.97
N HIS A 37 -0.43 4.72 5.52
CA HIS A 37 -1.52 4.24 4.67
C HIS A 37 -1.91 2.79 5.00
N GLN A 38 -1.71 2.30 6.23
CA GLN A 38 -2.17 0.95 6.62
C GLN A 38 -3.67 0.74 6.39
N ASP A 39 -4.48 1.80 6.36
CA ASP A 39 -5.91 1.76 6.10
C ASP A 39 -6.27 1.78 4.60
N PHE A 40 -5.30 1.62 3.69
CA PHE A 40 -5.49 1.73 2.24
C PHE A 40 -6.63 0.86 1.67
N TYR A 41 -6.97 -0.23 2.34
CA TYR A 41 -7.99 -1.19 1.92
C TYR A 41 -9.41 -0.72 2.28
N LEU A 42 -9.57 0.29 3.14
CA LEU A 42 -10.87 0.88 3.46
C LEU A 42 -11.32 1.83 2.35
N SER A 43 -12.65 1.97 2.18
CA SER A 43 -13.24 2.75 1.10
C SER A 43 -12.67 4.17 1.00
N GLY A 44 -12.12 4.49 -0.17
CA GLY A 44 -11.57 5.80 -0.51
C GLY A 44 -10.21 6.13 0.12
N LYS A 45 -9.58 5.20 0.86
CA LYS A 45 -8.27 5.44 1.51
C LYS A 45 -7.08 5.13 0.62
N GLY A 46 -7.22 4.15 -0.28
CA GLY A 46 -6.19 3.77 -1.26
C GLY A 46 -5.94 4.85 -2.33
N SER A 47 -4.67 5.07 -2.70
CA SER A 47 -4.27 5.99 -3.79
C SER A 47 -3.34 5.34 -4.81
N ALA A 48 -3.40 5.80 -6.06
CA ALA A 48 -2.50 5.41 -7.15
C ALA A 48 -1.05 5.91 -6.94
N ASP A 49 -0.82 6.78 -5.95
CA ASP A 49 0.52 7.28 -5.62
C ASP A 49 1.41 6.18 -5.01
N TYR A 50 0.79 5.19 -4.37
CA TYR A 50 1.50 4.16 -3.61
C TYR A 50 0.93 2.74 -3.77
N LEU A 51 -0.20 2.58 -4.45
CA LEU A 51 -0.74 1.28 -4.86
C LEU A 51 -0.52 1.06 -6.35
N SER A 52 -0.26 -0.19 -6.74
CA SER A 52 -0.27 -0.57 -8.14
C SER A 52 -1.68 -0.41 -8.74
N LYS A 53 -1.73 -0.21 -10.07
CA LYS A 53 -3.01 -0.08 -10.77
C LYS A 53 -3.91 -1.32 -10.60
N PRO A 54 -3.40 -2.56 -10.72
CA PRO A 54 -4.20 -3.76 -10.46
C PRO A 54 -4.82 -3.78 -9.07
N LEU A 55 -4.01 -3.60 -8.02
CA LEU A 55 -4.49 -3.63 -6.63
C LEU A 55 -5.55 -2.55 -6.37
N LEU A 56 -5.30 -1.31 -6.81
CA LEU A 56 -6.26 -0.22 -6.64
C LEU A 56 -7.57 -0.48 -7.40
N GLY A 57 -7.51 -1.12 -8.58
CA GLY A 57 -8.70 -1.50 -9.35
C GLY A 57 -9.58 -2.50 -8.61
N LEU A 58 -8.97 -3.53 -8.03
CA LEU A 58 -9.66 -4.55 -7.23
C LEU A 58 -10.25 -3.97 -5.95
N LEU A 59 -9.50 -3.13 -5.23
CA LEU A 59 -10.01 -2.45 -4.03
C LEU A 59 -11.21 -1.55 -4.34
N LYS A 60 -11.20 -0.83 -5.46
CA LYS A 60 -12.35 -0.02 -5.88
C LYS A 60 -13.59 -0.86 -6.16
N LYS A 61 -13.42 -2.08 -6.68
CA LYS A 61 -14.52 -3.04 -6.85
C LYS A 61 -15.08 -3.46 -5.48
N ASP A 62 -14.19 -3.82 -4.55
CA ASP A 62 -14.59 -4.19 -3.18
C ASP A 62 -15.27 -3.04 -2.42
N TRP A 63 -14.80 -1.80 -2.57
CA TRP A 63 -15.41 -0.63 -1.95
C TRP A 63 -16.84 -0.36 -2.42
N ALA A 64 -17.16 -0.71 -3.67
CA ALA A 64 -18.52 -0.56 -4.19
C ALA A 64 -19.51 -1.51 -3.50
N CYS A 65 -19.02 -2.66 -3.02
CA CYS A 65 -19.80 -3.65 -2.28
C CYS A 65 -20.14 -3.19 -0.83
N GLN A 66 -19.36 -2.29 -0.24
CA GLN A 66 -19.50 -1.92 1.19
C GLN A 66 -20.82 -1.22 1.57
N ASN A 67 -21.76 -1.04 0.63
CA ASN A 67 -23.09 -0.45 0.83
C ASN A 67 -24.16 -1.48 1.25
N GLY A 68 -23.86 -2.36 2.22
CA GLY A 68 -24.84 -3.26 2.86
C GLY A 68 -24.60 -4.75 2.66
N ASP A 69 -23.64 -5.14 1.80
CA ASP A 69 -23.34 -6.53 1.48
C ASP A 69 -22.06 -7.04 2.16
N GLN A 70 -21.89 -8.36 2.17
CA GLN A 70 -20.62 -8.98 2.56
C GLN A 70 -19.62 -8.81 1.41
N CYS A 71 -18.48 -8.18 1.69
CA CYS A 71 -17.41 -7.95 0.71
C CYS A 71 -16.21 -8.86 0.93
N ALA A 72 -15.25 -8.82 0.00
CA ALA A 72 -14.08 -9.71 0.02
C ALA A 72 -13.17 -9.41 1.22
N VAL A 73 -12.99 -8.13 1.54
CA VAL A 73 -12.18 -7.73 2.70
C VAL A 73 -13.03 -7.79 3.98
N SER A 74 -13.03 -8.95 4.63
CA SER A 74 -13.76 -9.19 5.90
C SER A 74 -12.88 -9.13 7.16
N ALA A 75 -11.58 -8.90 7.01
CA ALA A 75 -10.60 -8.83 8.09
C ALA A 75 -9.49 -7.84 7.72
N ASN A 76 -8.69 -7.41 8.71
CA ASN A 76 -7.53 -6.57 8.45
C ASN A 76 -6.49 -7.38 7.64
N PRO A 77 -6.16 -6.98 6.40
CA PRO A 77 -5.28 -7.77 5.53
C PRO A 77 -3.81 -7.74 5.97
N TRP A 78 -3.45 -6.88 6.93
CA TRP A 78 -2.14 -6.93 7.57
C TRP A 78 -2.03 -8.07 8.56
N THR A 79 -3.12 -8.48 9.20
CA THR A 79 -3.12 -9.44 10.33
C THR A 79 -3.92 -10.70 10.07
N ASP A 80 -4.73 -10.72 9.00
CA ASP A 80 -5.77 -11.71 8.73
C ASP A 80 -6.75 -11.91 9.90
N ALA A 81 -6.96 -10.86 10.70
CA ALA A 81 -7.79 -10.89 11.91
C ALA A 81 -8.82 -9.74 11.91
N GLN A 82 -9.97 -9.99 12.55
CA GLN A 82 -11.01 -8.96 12.76
C GLN A 82 -10.70 -8.05 13.95
N ASP A 83 -9.92 -8.56 14.91
CA ASP A 83 -9.49 -7.85 16.11
C ASP A 83 -8.01 -8.14 16.38
N GLY A 84 -7.43 -7.35 17.27
CA GLY A 84 -6.02 -7.35 17.58
C GLY A 84 -5.25 -6.28 16.82
N ASP A 85 -4.20 -5.80 17.47
CA ASP A 85 -3.34 -4.73 17.00
C ASP A 85 -1.92 -5.25 16.81
N VAL A 86 -1.27 -4.75 15.76
CA VAL A 86 0.17 -4.90 15.55
C VAL A 86 0.93 -4.22 16.69
N GLN A 87 1.70 -5.01 17.44
CA GLN A 87 2.55 -4.52 18.54
C GLN A 87 3.97 -4.26 18.05
N LYS A 88 4.62 -3.29 18.69
CA LYS A 88 6.05 -2.98 18.48
C LYS A 88 6.94 -3.89 19.36
N PRO A 89 8.19 -4.15 18.96
CA PRO A 89 8.84 -3.70 17.71
C PRO A 89 8.30 -4.41 16.47
N ILE A 90 8.43 -3.74 15.32
CA ILE A 90 8.14 -4.32 14.00
C ILE A 90 9.48 -4.46 13.27
N ASP A 91 9.78 -5.68 12.85
CA ASP A 91 10.99 -6.00 12.10
C ASP A 91 10.70 -6.01 10.59
N TRP A 92 11.61 -5.42 9.82
CA TRP A 92 11.49 -5.28 8.37
C TRP A 92 12.65 -5.97 7.68
N LYS A 93 12.36 -6.85 6.72
CA LYS A 93 13.38 -7.62 6.00
C LYS A 93 13.11 -7.64 4.50
N LEU A 94 14.11 -7.28 3.71
CA LEU A 94 14.08 -7.52 2.27
C LEU A 94 14.33 -9.01 2.02
N VAL A 95 13.37 -9.70 1.40
CA VAL A 95 13.44 -11.14 1.14
C VAL A 95 13.90 -11.42 -0.28
N SER A 96 13.42 -10.65 -1.24
CA SER A 96 13.85 -10.72 -2.64
C SER A 96 13.81 -9.34 -3.28
N ASN A 97 14.66 -9.13 -4.27
CA ASN A 97 14.73 -7.89 -5.02
C ASN A 97 15.21 -8.15 -6.45
N SER A 98 14.58 -7.47 -7.40
CA SER A 98 14.92 -7.44 -8.82
C SER A 98 14.73 -6.01 -9.35
N ASP A 99 15.02 -5.79 -10.63
CA ASP A 99 14.88 -4.46 -11.23
C ASP A 99 13.44 -3.91 -11.20
N LYS A 100 12.44 -4.80 -11.14
CA LYS A 100 11.00 -4.47 -11.27
C LYS A 100 10.16 -4.84 -10.07
N GLN A 101 10.58 -5.82 -9.28
CA GLN A 101 9.80 -6.37 -8.17
C GLN A 101 10.66 -6.59 -6.93
N ALA A 102 10.06 -6.44 -5.76
CA ALA A 102 10.68 -6.75 -4.48
C ALA A 102 9.66 -7.36 -3.52
N VAL A 103 10.14 -8.18 -2.58
CA VAL A 103 9.32 -8.72 -1.48
C VAL A 103 9.95 -8.28 -0.17
N VAL A 104 9.13 -7.66 0.68
CA VAL A 104 9.51 -7.23 2.03
C VAL A 104 8.65 -7.97 3.04
N GLU A 105 9.28 -8.59 4.03
CA GLU A 105 8.63 -9.14 5.20
C GLU A 105 8.53 -8.09 6.30
N MET A 106 7.33 -7.98 6.85
CA MET A 106 7.00 -7.23 8.06
C MET A 106 6.66 -8.26 9.15
N THR A 107 7.52 -8.39 10.16
CA THR A 107 7.31 -9.30 11.28
C THR A 107 6.96 -8.51 12.53
N TYR A 108 5.92 -8.94 13.25
CA TYR A 108 5.39 -8.24 14.41
C TYR A 108 4.67 -9.22 15.35
N ASN A 109 4.36 -8.75 16.55
CA ASN A 109 3.50 -9.48 17.48
C ASN A 109 2.06 -9.00 17.34
N LEU A 110 1.11 -9.92 17.19
CA LEU A 110 -0.32 -9.61 17.30
C LEU A 110 -0.75 -9.69 18.77
N GLY A 111 -1.35 -8.62 19.29
CA GLY A 111 -1.88 -8.56 20.65
C GLY A 111 -3.29 -7.97 20.69
N TYR A 112 -4.03 -8.23 21.78
CA TYR A 112 -5.44 -7.83 21.91
C TYR A 112 -5.61 -6.83 23.05
N LYS A 113 -6.16 -5.66 22.73
CA LYS A 113 -6.33 -4.58 23.72
C LYS A 113 -7.27 -4.98 24.86
N ASP A 114 -8.34 -5.69 24.54
CA ASP A 114 -9.37 -6.11 25.52
C ASP A 114 -9.02 -7.44 26.21
N ALA A 115 -7.96 -8.10 25.78
CA ALA A 115 -7.46 -9.34 26.38
C ALA A 115 -5.92 -9.32 26.52
N PRO A 116 -5.34 -8.38 27.28
CA PRO A 116 -3.89 -8.18 27.35
C PRO A 116 -3.12 -9.35 27.99
N GLN A 117 -3.84 -10.27 28.65
CA GLN A 117 -3.27 -11.49 29.22
C GLN A 117 -3.13 -12.62 28.19
N GLN A 118 -3.73 -12.49 27.02
CA GLN A 118 -3.56 -13.48 25.96
C GLN A 118 -2.12 -13.44 25.44
N PRO A 119 -1.49 -14.61 25.20
CA PRO A 119 -0.17 -14.65 24.59
C PRO A 119 -0.17 -13.94 23.24
N VAL A 120 0.79 -13.05 23.05
CA VAL A 120 1.06 -12.50 21.72
C VAL A 120 1.66 -13.58 20.85
N THR A 121 1.30 -13.58 19.57
CA THR A 121 1.87 -14.51 18.58
C THR A 121 2.66 -13.70 17.56
N SER A 122 3.88 -14.14 17.26
CA SER A 122 4.68 -13.57 16.19
C SER A 122 4.03 -13.93 14.84
N GLN A 123 3.80 -12.91 14.03
CA GLN A 123 3.17 -13.00 12.72
C GLN A 123 4.07 -12.35 11.67
N THR A 124 3.91 -12.76 10.42
CA THR A 124 4.66 -12.21 9.29
C THR A 124 3.72 -11.91 8.14
N THR A 125 3.80 -10.68 7.65
CA THR A 125 3.07 -10.21 6.47
C THR A 125 4.06 -9.86 5.38
N ARG A 126 3.79 -10.29 4.15
CA ARG A 126 4.65 -10.04 2.99
C ARG A 126 4.03 -8.94 2.13
N LEU A 127 4.81 -7.89 1.89
CA LEU A 127 4.49 -6.83 0.97
C LEU A 127 5.21 -7.13 -0.35
N LEU A 128 4.44 -7.31 -1.41
CA LEU A 128 4.96 -7.42 -2.77
C LEU A 128 4.95 -6.01 -3.36
N LEU A 129 6.10 -5.54 -3.81
CA LEU A 129 6.28 -4.22 -4.38
C LEU A 129 6.64 -4.33 -5.86
N THR A 130 6.17 -3.36 -6.65
CA THR A 130 6.50 -3.24 -8.07
C THR A 130 6.90 -1.81 -8.41
N LYS A 131 7.62 -1.61 -9.52
CA LYS A 131 7.89 -0.27 -10.04
C LYS A 131 6.73 0.24 -10.88
N ASN A 132 6.26 1.45 -10.58
CA ASN A 132 5.29 2.17 -11.41
C ASN A 132 5.95 2.81 -12.66
N ALA A 133 5.17 3.54 -13.46
CA ALA A 133 5.64 4.20 -14.67
C ALA A 133 6.76 5.24 -14.43
N SER A 134 6.81 5.81 -13.22
CA SER A 134 7.85 6.75 -12.78
C SER A 134 9.06 6.03 -12.14
N SER A 135 9.12 4.70 -12.24
CA SER A 135 10.15 3.85 -11.61
C SER A 135 10.18 3.91 -10.08
N CYS A 136 9.10 4.36 -9.44
CA CYS A 136 8.94 4.35 -7.99
C CYS A 136 8.37 3.00 -7.52
N TRP A 137 8.84 2.52 -6.38
CA TRP A 137 8.24 1.38 -5.71
C TRP A 137 6.83 1.74 -5.22
N VAL A 138 5.88 0.84 -5.47
CA VAL A 138 4.49 0.90 -4.99
C VAL A 138 4.06 -0.47 -4.49
N LEU A 139 3.10 -0.52 -3.57
CA LEU A 139 2.51 -1.76 -3.09
C LEU A 139 1.69 -2.41 -4.20
N ASP A 140 2.10 -3.61 -4.58
CA ASP A 140 1.44 -4.40 -5.61
C ASP A 140 0.48 -5.42 -5.00
N ASN A 141 0.88 -6.05 -3.89
CA ASN A 141 0.04 -7.02 -3.20
C ASN A 141 0.46 -7.13 -1.74
N LEU A 142 -0.45 -7.61 -0.90
CA LEU A 142 -0.21 -7.92 0.51
C LEU A 142 -0.58 -9.38 0.74
N GLN A 143 0.30 -10.14 1.37
CA GLN A 143 0.02 -11.52 1.78
C GLN A 143 0.12 -11.57 3.30
N GLY A 144 -1.03 -11.71 3.96
CA GLY A 144 -1.13 -11.77 5.41
C GLY A 144 -0.59 -13.08 5.99
N PRO A 145 -0.63 -13.24 7.32
CA PRO A 145 -0.03 -14.39 7.99
C PRO A 145 -0.59 -15.76 7.61
N GLN A 146 -1.84 -15.84 7.13
CA GLN A 146 -2.44 -17.08 6.62
C GLN A 146 -1.92 -17.47 5.23
N GLY A 147 -1.13 -16.61 4.60
CA GLY A 147 -0.47 -16.88 3.33
C GLY A 147 -1.36 -16.69 2.10
N VAL A 148 -2.60 -16.22 2.26
CA VAL A 148 -3.46 -15.84 1.14
C VAL A 148 -3.15 -14.41 0.73
N ALA A 149 -3.00 -14.18 -0.58
CA ALA A 149 -2.73 -12.85 -1.11
C ALA A 149 -4.03 -12.03 -1.20
N LEU A 150 -3.97 -10.76 -0.81
CA LEU A 150 -5.11 -9.85 -0.85
C LEU A 150 -5.72 -9.74 -2.25
N MET A 151 -4.89 -9.62 -3.29
CA MET A 151 -5.42 -9.61 -4.67
C MET A 151 -6.15 -10.90 -5.02
N GLN A 152 -5.69 -12.06 -4.54
CA GLN A 152 -6.38 -13.33 -4.77
C GLN A 152 -7.76 -13.32 -4.10
N THR A 153 -7.83 -12.89 -2.83
CA THR A 153 -9.12 -12.73 -2.12
C THR A 153 -10.06 -11.78 -2.86
N LEU A 154 -9.53 -10.66 -3.38
CA LEU A 154 -10.33 -9.68 -4.11
C LEU A 154 -10.77 -10.17 -5.50
N GLU A 155 -9.99 -11.01 -6.17
CA GLU A 155 -10.28 -11.54 -7.50
C GLU A 155 -11.27 -12.71 -7.47
N GLU A 156 -11.14 -13.60 -6.48
CA GLU A 156 -11.94 -14.82 -6.36
C GLU A 156 -13.31 -14.56 -5.69
N PHE A 157 -13.52 -13.39 -5.11
CA PHE A 157 -14.78 -13.06 -4.44
C PHE A 157 -15.93 -12.88 -5.44
N PRO A 158 -17.09 -13.53 -5.23
CA PRO A 158 -18.24 -13.41 -6.12
C PRO A 158 -19.03 -12.12 -5.83
N TYR A 159 -18.62 -11.00 -6.43
CA TYR A 159 -19.37 -9.74 -6.27
C TYR A 159 -20.72 -9.84 -6.99
N GLU A 160 -21.73 -9.15 -6.47
CA GLU A 160 -23.03 -9.09 -7.14
C GLU A 160 -22.90 -8.50 -8.54
N GLY A 161 -23.37 -9.24 -9.56
CA GLY A 161 -23.37 -8.81 -10.95
C GLY A 161 -22.15 -9.22 -11.78
N ASP A 162 -21.26 -10.05 -11.25
CA ASP A 162 -20.22 -10.77 -12.01
C ASP A 162 -20.75 -11.92 -12.89
#